data_AF-A0AAD5X1B5-F1
#
_entry.id   AF-A0AAD5X1B5-F1
#
_cell.length_a   1.000
_cell.length_b   1.000
_cell.length_c   1.000
_cell.angle_alpha   90.00
_cell.angle_beta   90.00
_cell.angle_gamma   90.00
#
_symmetry.space_group_name_H-M   'P 1'
#
loop_
_entity.id
_entity.type
_entity.pdbx_description
1 polymer ?
#
loop_
_entity_poly.entity_id
_entity_poly.type
_entity_poly.pdbx_seq_one_letter_code
_entity_poly.pdbx_strand_id
1 'polypeptide(L)'
;MCEPLFMDLTSRLDERWALRRFWTVSDSLIFKLTAIIMEPPAVPPPCGCLFTFYSNSPKGPPGIAPGETLCPTHTIDITPYSTLLINPSWRLHLSNFHYTQLPYRNRTYPSLEHAYQTTKAAIMTRGPAAEVTDEEFERFEKLTVAKVKSVGGKIQGKITEWDRVRRGIMTELLDIKYGRQGTERDVLLGTGTAVLRHILPGREHDDVGRLGAALMRIRDAGLNGM
;
A
#
# COMPACT_ATOMS: atom_id res chain seq x y z
N MET A 1 16.55 17.88 -21.30
CA MET A 1 15.39 18.76 -21.54
C MET A 1 14.45 17.99 -22.46
N CYS A 2 13.29 17.54 -21.97
CA CYS A 2 12.28 16.90 -22.81
C CYS A 2 11.42 18.01 -23.42
N GLU A 3 11.38 18.11 -24.75
CA GLU A 3 10.44 18.97 -25.45
C GLU A 3 9.02 18.37 -25.39
N PRO A 4 7.97 19.20 -25.23
CA PRO A 4 6.59 18.72 -25.30
C PRO A 4 6.12 18.68 -26.75
N LEU A 5 5.72 17.50 -27.23
CA LEU A 5 4.90 17.35 -28.42
C LEU A 5 3.48 17.84 -28.09
N PHE A 6 3.19 19.09 -28.43
CA PHE A 6 1.83 19.62 -28.47
C PHE A 6 1.07 18.98 -29.64
N MET A 7 0.09 18.14 -29.34
CA MET A 7 -0.99 17.83 -30.27
C MET A 7 -2.22 18.65 -29.89
N ASP A 8 -2.61 19.51 -30.83
CA ASP A 8 -3.80 20.35 -30.84
C ASP A 8 -5.07 19.49 -30.80
N LEU A 9 -5.86 19.66 -29.74
CA LEU A 9 -7.21 19.12 -29.59
C LEU A 9 -8.18 20.27 -29.36
N THR A 10 -8.40 21.06 -30.41
CA THR A 10 -9.57 21.91 -30.52
C THR A 10 -10.50 21.37 -31.61
N SER A 11 -11.56 20.68 -31.22
CA SER A 11 -12.91 20.88 -31.80
C SER A 11 -13.94 19.90 -31.22
N ARG A 12 -15.16 20.44 -31.08
CA ARG A 12 -16.46 19.77 -30.86
C ARG A 12 -16.95 19.68 -29.41
N LEU A 13 -17.40 20.84 -28.93
CA LEU A 13 -18.61 20.98 -28.12
C LEU A 13 -19.85 20.91 -29.02
N ASP A 14 -20.90 20.24 -28.52
CA ASP A 14 -22.35 20.35 -28.80
C ASP A 14 -22.99 18.95 -28.76
N GLU A 15 -24.17 18.67 -28.23
CA GLU A 15 -25.17 19.41 -27.43
C GLU A 15 -26.17 18.35 -26.93
N ARG A 16 -26.77 18.59 -25.75
CA ARG A 16 -28.15 18.24 -25.32
C ARG A 16 -28.62 16.76 -25.36
N TRP A 17 -29.12 16.28 -24.22
CA TRP A 17 -30.53 15.85 -24.04
C TRP A 17 -30.86 15.81 -22.55
N ALA A 18 -31.91 16.54 -22.17
CA ALA A 18 -32.52 16.52 -20.85
C ALA A 18 -33.54 15.38 -20.75
N LEU A 19 -33.79 14.86 -19.54
CA LEU A 19 -35.15 14.79 -18.98
C LEU A 19 -35.14 14.28 -17.52
N ARG A 20 -35.94 14.99 -16.71
CA ARG A 20 -36.27 14.77 -15.30
C ARG A 20 -37.13 13.51 -15.12
N ARG A 21 -37.04 12.86 -13.95
CA ARG A 21 -38.22 12.41 -13.18
C ARG A 21 -37.90 12.29 -11.69
N PHE A 22 -38.87 12.76 -10.90
CA PHE A 22 -38.94 12.87 -9.45
C PHE A 22 -39.00 11.52 -8.75
N TRP A 23 -38.37 11.41 -7.57
CA TRP A 23 -38.90 10.68 -6.41
C TRP A 23 -38.57 11.46 -5.14
N THR A 24 -39.61 11.79 -4.38
CA THR A 24 -39.59 12.36 -3.04
C THR A 24 -39.33 11.26 -2.01
N VAL A 25 -38.30 11.39 -1.16
CA VAL A 25 -38.19 10.63 0.10
C VAL A 25 -37.49 11.47 1.17
N SER A 26 -38.29 11.82 2.19
CA SER A 26 -38.04 11.88 3.64
C SER A 26 -36.66 12.31 4.18
N ASP A 27 -36.74 13.30 5.07
CA ASP A 27 -35.70 13.83 5.94
C ASP A 27 -34.78 12.78 6.56
N SER A 28 -33.52 12.75 6.10
CA SER A 28 -32.35 12.21 6.83
C SER A 28 -31.05 12.84 6.32
N LEU A 29 -31.12 14.13 5.97
CA LEU A 29 -30.06 14.85 5.28
C LEU A 29 -29.21 15.69 6.24
N ILE A 30 -28.58 15.06 7.23
CA ILE A 30 -27.42 15.63 7.94
C ILE A 30 -26.37 14.53 8.15
N PHE A 31 -25.62 14.22 7.09
CA PHE A 31 -24.21 13.79 7.12
C PHE A 31 -23.66 13.83 5.68
N LYS A 32 -23.70 15.03 5.06
CA LYS A 32 -22.80 15.36 3.96
C LYS A 32 -21.56 16.00 4.58
N LEU A 33 -20.53 15.19 4.82
CA LEU A 33 -19.17 15.66 5.07
C LEU A 33 -18.21 14.79 4.26
N THR A 34 -17.97 15.29 3.06
CA THR A 34 -16.72 15.19 2.29
C THR A 34 -16.16 13.78 2.09
N ALA A 35 -16.78 13.05 1.16
CA ALA A 35 -16.03 12.12 0.34
C ALA A 35 -15.04 12.94 -0.51
N ILE A 36 -13.81 13.14 0.00
CA ILE A 36 -12.68 13.36 -0.89
C ILE A 36 -12.45 12.01 -1.55
N ILE A 37 -13.09 11.82 -2.69
CA ILE A 37 -12.77 10.78 -3.64
C ILE A 37 -11.38 11.15 -4.17
N MET A 38 -10.33 10.62 -3.56
CA MET A 38 -9.07 10.48 -4.29
C MET A 38 -9.26 9.26 -5.19
N GLU A 39 -9.81 9.50 -6.38
CA GLU A 39 -9.65 8.55 -7.48
C GLU A 39 -8.14 8.34 -7.64
N PRO A 40 -7.65 7.09 -7.71
CA PRO A 40 -6.28 6.88 -8.16
C PRO A 40 -6.15 7.59 -9.52
N PRO A 41 -5.05 8.33 -9.77
CA PRO A 41 -4.93 9.02 -11.04
C PRO A 41 -5.03 7.99 -12.17
N ALA A 42 -6.03 8.12 -13.03
CA ALA A 42 -6.22 7.37 -14.28
C ALA A 42 -5.14 7.69 -15.33
N VAL A 43 -4.02 8.28 -14.90
CA VAL A 43 -2.92 8.74 -15.74
C VAL A 43 -1.88 7.62 -15.77
N PRO A 44 -1.57 7.02 -16.93
CA PRO A 44 -0.42 6.13 -17.03
C PRO A 44 0.81 6.89 -16.54
N PRO A 45 1.67 6.29 -15.69
CA PRO A 45 2.76 7.03 -15.08
C PRO A 45 3.64 7.64 -16.19
N PRO A 46 3.88 8.95 -16.15
CA PRO A 46 4.63 9.64 -17.20
C PRO A 46 6.05 9.05 -17.23
N CYS A 47 6.39 8.32 -18.28
CA CYS A 47 7.75 7.83 -18.57
C CYS A 47 8.53 7.31 -17.35
N GLY A 48 7.87 6.60 -16.43
CA GLY A 48 8.41 6.24 -15.12
C GLY A 48 8.72 4.75 -15.00
N CYS A 49 9.78 4.42 -14.25
CA CYS A 49 10.12 3.07 -13.85
C CYS A 49 8.94 2.47 -13.05
N LEU A 50 8.57 1.21 -13.33
CA LEU A 50 7.51 0.49 -12.61
C LEU A 50 8.11 -0.72 -11.92
N PHE A 51 7.94 -0.81 -10.61
CA PHE A 51 8.35 -1.96 -9.81
C PHE A 51 7.14 -2.66 -9.23
N THR A 52 7.08 -3.96 -9.48
CA THR A 52 5.96 -4.82 -9.11
C THR A 52 6.41 -5.76 -8.00
N PHE A 53 5.64 -5.81 -6.91
CA PHE A 53 5.98 -6.65 -5.76
C PHE A 53 4.74 -7.27 -5.11
N TYR A 54 4.96 -8.40 -4.45
CA TYR A 54 3.99 -9.16 -3.66
C TYR A 54 4.71 -10.20 -2.79
N SER A 55 3.97 -10.92 -1.93
CA SER A 55 4.55 -11.79 -0.91
C SER A 55 5.40 -12.96 -1.43
N ASN A 56 5.20 -13.36 -2.69
CA ASN A 56 5.95 -14.47 -3.31
C ASN A 56 6.70 -14.00 -4.56
N SER A 57 7.02 -12.69 -4.64
CA SER A 57 7.78 -12.18 -5.76
C SER A 57 9.13 -12.89 -5.92
N PRO A 58 9.57 -13.11 -7.17
CA PRO A 58 10.86 -13.73 -7.42
C PRO A 58 12.00 -12.84 -6.91
N LYS A 59 13.09 -13.51 -6.54
CA LYS A 59 14.36 -12.85 -6.24
C LYS A 59 15.02 -12.39 -7.53
N GLY A 60 15.79 -11.31 -7.46
CA GLY A 60 16.59 -10.83 -8.58
C GLY A 60 16.58 -9.31 -8.72
N PRO A 61 17.35 -8.80 -9.68
CA PRO A 61 17.50 -7.36 -9.89
C PRO A 61 16.17 -6.70 -10.29
N PRO A 62 16.05 -5.37 -10.08
CA PRO A 62 14.88 -4.60 -10.51
C PRO A 62 14.76 -4.57 -12.04
N GLY A 63 13.53 -4.54 -12.53
CA GLY A 63 13.23 -4.39 -13.97
C GLY A 63 13.22 -5.70 -14.76
N ILE A 64 13.50 -6.85 -14.12
CA ILE A 64 13.51 -8.16 -14.78
C ILE A 64 12.22 -8.96 -14.51
N ALA A 65 11.55 -8.71 -13.37
CA ALA A 65 10.36 -9.50 -13.04
C ALA A 65 9.17 -9.12 -13.94
N PRO A 66 8.21 -10.04 -14.16
CA PRO A 66 7.01 -9.75 -14.93
C PRO A 66 6.26 -8.51 -14.42
N GLY A 67 5.90 -7.61 -15.34
CA GLY A 67 5.20 -6.36 -15.01
C GLY A 67 6.09 -5.27 -14.40
N GLU A 68 7.42 -5.41 -14.48
CA GLU A 68 8.36 -4.34 -14.14
C GLU A 68 8.90 -3.64 -15.39
N THR A 69 9.18 -2.35 -15.27
CA THR A 69 9.84 -1.57 -16.31
C THR A 69 10.91 -0.67 -15.70
N LEU A 70 12.06 -0.59 -16.35
CA LEU A 70 13.03 0.49 -16.11
C LEU A 70 12.64 1.71 -16.96
N CYS A 71 13.09 2.89 -16.54
CA CYS A 71 12.69 4.15 -17.15
C CYS A 71 13.22 4.22 -18.60
N PRO A 72 12.45 4.73 -19.56
CA PRO A 72 12.82 4.74 -20.99
C PRO A 72 14.12 5.48 -21.31
N THR A 73 14.57 6.39 -20.43
CA THR A 73 15.80 7.17 -20.58
C THR A 73 17.05 6.43 -20.10
N HIS A 74 16.90 5.29 -19.42
CA HIS A 74 18.02 4.47 -18.95
C HIS A 74 18.24 3.34 -19.94
N THR A 75 19.33 3.40 -20.69
CA THR A 75 19.95 2.26 -21.38
C THR A 75 20.33 1.19 -20.35
N ILE A 76 19.37 0.39 -19.86
CA ILE A 76 19.57 -0.70 -18.86
C ILE A 76 20.46 -0.25 -17.67
N ASP A 77 20.46 1.04 -17.34
CA ASP A 77 21.31 1.53 -16.27
C ASP A 77 20.62 1.30 -14.93
N ILE A 78 20.97 0.19 -14.31
CA ILE A 78 20.49 -0.27 -13.01
C ILE A 78 21.26 0.37 -11.84
N THR A 79 22.30 1.17 -12.11
CA THR A 79 23.15 1.81 -11.09
C THR A 79 22.37 2.64 -10.06
N PRO A 80 21.31 3.40 -10.43
CA PRO A 80 20.48 4.11 -9.47
C PRO A 80 19.80 3.19 -8.44
N TYR A 81 19.71 1.89 -8.74
CA TYR A 81 19.09 0.87 -7.91
C TYR A 81 20.11 -0.06 -7.24
N SER A 82 21.35 0.39 -7.06
CA SER A 82 22.42 -0.39 -6.44
C SER A 82 22.02 -1.06 -5.11
N THR A 83 21.27 -0.36 -4.25
CA THR A 83 20.71 -0.92 -3.01
C THR A 83 19.80 -2.13 -3.26
N LEU A 84 19.01 -2.11 -4.35
CA LEU A 84 18.15 -3.23 -4.73
C LEU A 84 18.95 -4.37 -5.37
N LEU A 85 20.05 -4.08 -6.05
CA LEU A 85 20.93 -5.10 -6.65
C LEU A 85 21.63 -5.94 -5.59
N ILE A 86 22.09 -5.32 -4.51
CA ILE A 86 22.74 -6.03 -3.40
C ILE A 86 21.72 -6.77 -2.52
N ASN A 87 20.43 -6.41 -2.58
CA ASN A 87 19.36 -7.12 -1.89
C ASN A 87 18.45 -7.85 -2.90
N PRO A 88 18.78 -9.08 -3.32
CA PRO A 88 17.99 -9.81 -4.32
C PRO A 88 16.57 -10.13 -3.84
N SER A 89 16.26 -9.94 -2.56
CA SER A 89 14.94 -10.17 -1.96
C SER A 89 14.19 -8.86 -1.66
N TRP A 90 14.60 -7.72 -2.23
CA TRP A 90 14.03 -6.39 -1.99
C TRP A 90 12.49 -6.34 -2.14
N ARG A 91 11.91 -7.07 -3.10
CA ARG A 91 10.44 -7.17 -3.28
C ARG A 91 9.73 -7.72 -2.04
N LEU A 92 10.37 -8.66 -1.34
CA LEU A 92 9.83 -9.20 -0.10
C LEU A 92 9.87 -8.14 1.00
N HIS A 93 10.94 -7.37 1.14
CA HIS A 93 11.02 -6.31 2.14
C HIS A 93 9.90 -5.27 1.99
N LEU A 94 9.41 -5.01 0.78
CA LEU A 94 8.26 -4.13 0.53
C LEU A 94 6.90 -4.75 0.94
N SER A 95 6.82 -6.06 1.15
CA SER A 95 5.60 -6.77 1.51
C SER A 95 5.26 -6.69 3.00
N ASN A 96 3.98 -6.53 3.33
CA ASN A 96 3.47 -6.63 4.71
C ASN A 96 3.66 -8.02 5.33
N PHE A 97 3.88 -9.02 4.48
CA PHE A 97 4.02 -10.42 4.87
C PHE A 97 5.47 -10.83 5.14
N HIS A 98 6.45 -9.96 4.90
CA HIS A 98 7.84 -10.27 5.20
C HIS A 98 8.12 -10.25 6.70
N TYR A 99 8.89 -11.24 7.15
CA TYR A 99 9.31 -11.32 8.55
C TYR A 99 10.29 -10.19 8.85
N THR A 100 9.90 -9.32 9.76
CA THR A 100 10.71 -8.24 10.30
C THR A 100 10.26 -7.98 11.72
N GLN A 101 11.20 -7.91 12.66
CA GLN A 101 10.91 -7.62 14.06
C GLN A 101 10.30 -6.21 14.16
N LEU A 102 9.00 -6.13 14.41
CA LEU A 102 8.23 -4.91 14.34
C LEU A 102 7.74 -4.50 15.73
N PRO A 103 8.39 -3.53 16.40
CA PRO A 103 7.94 -3.05 17.70
C PRO A 103 6.68 -2.18 17.55
N TYR A 104 5.59 -2.56 18.21
CA TYR A 104 4.31 -1.87 18.18
C TYR A 104 3.54 -2.07 19.50
N ARG A 105 3.07 -0.97 20.11
CA ARG A 105 2.31 -0.97 21.37
C ARG A 105 2.90 -1.90 22.46
N ASN A 106 4.14 -1.64 22.84
CA ASN A 106 4.89 -2.36 23.88
C ASN A 106 5.16 -3.86 23.59
N ARG A 107 4.93 -4.33 22.36
CA ARG A 107 5.25 -5.69 21.92
C ARG A 107 6.11 -5.66 20.67
N THR A 108 6.81 -6.75 20.40
CA THR A 108 7.55 -6.93 19.14
C THR A 108 6.90 -8.05 18.35
N TYR A 109 6.45 -7.74 17.14
CA TYR A 109 5.75 -8.68 16.27
C TYR A 109 6.69 -9.27 15.21
N PRO A 110 6.50 -10.53 14.78
CA PRO A 110 7.32 -11.13 13.73
C PRO A 110 7.15 -10.50 12.35
N SER A 111 6.03 -9.81 12.09
CA SER A 111 5.81 -9.02 10.88
C SER A 111 4.72 -7.96 11.07
N LEU A 112 4.58 -7.09 10.08
CA LEU A 112 3.48 -6.12 10.01
C LEU A 112 2.11 -6.79 10.01
N GLU A 113 1.96 -7.88 9.25
CA GLU A 113 0.71 -8.65 9.21
C GLU A 113 0.35 -9.22 10.59
N HIS A 114 1.31 -9.66 11.39
CA HIS A 114 1.05 -10.10 12.78
C HIS A 114 0.50 -8.96 13.62
N ALA A 115 1.19 -7.81 13.66
CA ALA A 115 0.73 -6.65 14.41
C ALA A 115 -0.68 -6.22 13.99
N TYR A 116 -0.95 -6.20 12.68
CA TYR A 116 -2.22 -5.78 12.12
C TYR A 116 -3.36 -6.73 12.49
N GLN A 117 -3.20 -8.04 12.30
CA GLN A 117 -4.26 -9.01 12.57
C GLN A 117 -4.51 -9.22 14.07
N THR A 118 -3.46 -9.16 14.91
CA THR A 118 -3.62 -9.20 16.38
C THR A 118 -4.40 -7.99 16.88
N THR A 119 -4.05 -6.79 16.39
CA THR A 119 -4.78 -5.55 16.72
C THR A 119 -6.23 -5.60 16.24
N LYS A 120 -6.45 -6.13 15.03
CA LYS A 120 -7.80 -6.35 14.49
C LYS A 120 -8.61 -7.27 15.42
N ALA A 121 -8.02 -8.36 15.92
CA ALA A 121 -8.70 -9.27 16.82
C ALA A 121 -9.15 -8.56 18.10
N ALA A 122 -8.23 -7.85 18.76
CA ALA A 122 -8.53 -7.07 19.97
C ALA A 122 -9.68 -6.08 19.73
N ILE A 123 -9.60 -5.30 18.65
CA ILE A 123 -10.57 -4.25 18.35
C ILE A 123 -11.94 -4.81 17.97
N MET A 124 -11.98 -5.85 17.13
CA MET A 124 -13.26 -6.43 16.69
C MET A 124 -14.00 -7.12 17.81
N THR A 125 -13.29 -7.70 18.79
CA THR A 125 -13.89 -8.36 19.94
C THR A 125 -14.25 -7.37 21.05
N ARG A 126 -13.36 -6.42 21.36
CA ARG A 126 -13.44 -5.61 22.59
C ARG A 126 -13.61 -4.10 22.37
N GLY A 127 -13.46 -3.60 21.15
CA GLY A 127 -13.71 -2.20 20.76
C GLY A 127 -12.45 -1.41 20.39
N PRO A 128 -12.60 -0.16 19.89
CA PRO A 128 -11.51 0.58 19.24
C PRO A 128 -10.35 0.97 20.16
N ALA A 129 -10.60 1.11 21.46
CA ALA A 129 -9.58 1.40 22.48
C ALA A 129 -8.94 0.14 23.09
N ALA A 130 -9.30 -1.05 22.61
CA ALA A 130 -8.79 -2.30 23.17
C ALA A 130 -7.28 -2.43 22.92
N GLU A 131 -6.55 -2.73 24.00
CA GLU A 131 -5.15 -3.14 23.93
C GLU A 131 -5.06 -4.66 23.74
N VAL A 132 -4.00 -5.09 23.05
CA VAL A 132 -3.73 -6.52 22.80
C VAL A 132 -3.34 -7.20 24.10
N THR A 133 -4.06 -8.26 24.50
CA THR A 133 -3.67 -9.08 25.67
C THR A 133 -2.55 -10.05 25.35
N ASP A 134 -1.96 -10.65 26.39
CA ASP A 134 -0.92 -11.66 26.22
C ASP A 134 -1.44 -12.88 25.47
N GLU A 135 -2.66 -13.33 25.77
CA GLU A 135 -3.26 -14.47 25.08
C GLU A 135 -3.51 -14.18 23.60
N GLU A 136 -3.96 -12.97 23.26
CA GLU A 136 -4.14 -12.56 21.87
C GLU A 136 -2.81 -12.45 21.13
N PHE A 137 -1.79 -11.89 21.77
CA PHE A 137 -0.45 -11.80 21.19
C PHE A 137 0.13 -13.19 20.92
N GLU A 138 0.19 -14.04 21.94
CA GLU A 138 0.74 -15.39 21.82
C GLU A 138 0.01 -16.25 20.79
N ARG A 139 -1.31 -16.07 20.67
CA ARG A 139 -2.14 -16.77 19.69
C ARG A 139 -1.68 -16.49 18.26
N PHE A 140 -1.27 -15.27 17.97
CA PHE A 140 -0.88 -14.86 16.62
C PHE A 140 0.62 -14.97 16.37
N GLU A 141 1.46 -14.68 17.36
CA GLU A 141 2.92 -14.68 17.24
C GLU A 141 3.47 -16.03 16.74
N LYS A 142 2.90 -17.14 17.22
CA LYS A 142 3.35 -18.51 16.89
C LYS A 142 2.90 -18.96 15.49
N LEU A 143 2.06 -18.18 14.80
CA LEU A 143 1.49 -18.57 13.51
C LEU A 143 2.43 -18.20 12.37
N THR A 144 2.41 -18.98 11.30
CA THR A 144 3.01 -18.53 10.04
C THR A 144 2.21 -17.35 9.48
N VAL A 145 2.86 -16.47 8.74
CA VAL A 145 2.20 -15.31 8.10
C VAL A 145 0.98 -15.70 7.25
N ALA A 146 1.06 -16.81 6.51
CA ALA A 146 -0.07 -17.33 5.74
C ALA A 146 -1.25 -17.73 6.64
N LYS A 147 -0.95 -18.33 7.80
CA LYS A 147 -1.95 -18.71 8.80
C LYS A 147 -2.53 -17.49 9.52
N VAL A 148 -1.72 -16.49 9.86
CA VAL A 148 -2.16 -15.20 10.41
C VAL A 148 -3.18 -14.55 9.48
N LYS A 149 -2.88 -14.42 8.18
CA LYS A 149 -3.80 -13.87 7.19
C LYS A 149 -5.12 -14.66 7.15
N SER A 150 -5.04 -15.99 7.15
CA SER A 150 -6.20 -16.88 7.12
C SER A 150 -7.08 -16.74 8.37
N VAL A 151 -6.48 -16.73 9.56
CA VAL A 151 -7.18 -16.57 10.85
C VAL A 151 -7.77 -15.16 10.96
N GLY A 152 -6.97 -14.14 10.61
CA GLY A 152 -7.37 -12.74 10.61
C GLY A 152 -8.56 -12.44 9.70
N GLY A 153 -8.65 -13.12 8.56
CA GLY A 153 -9.80 -13.07 7.65
C GLY A 153 -11.08 -13.64 8.23
N LYS A 154 -11.00 -14.52 9.24
CA LYS A 154 -12.13 -15.19 9.89
C LYS A 154 -12.54 -14.56 11.22
N ILE A 155 -11.87 -13.49 11.66
CA ILE A 155 -12.26 -12.76 12.87
C ILE A 155 -13.66 -12.17 12.64
N GLN A 156 -14.60 -12.58 13.50
CA GLN A 156 -15.94 -12.03 13.56
C GLN A 156 -16.02 -11.00 14.69
N GLY A 157 -16.89 -10.00 14.55
CA GLY A 157 -17.07 -8.98 15.58
C GLY A 157 -17.52 -7.63 15.02
N LYS A 158 -17.17 -6.56 15.73
CA LYS A 158 -17.58 -5.17 15.45
C LYS A 158 -16.86 -4.60 14.22
N ILE A 159 -17.27 -5.01 13.02
CA ILE A 159 -16.64 -4.61 11.76
C ILE A 159 -16.64 -3.09 11.53
N THR A 160 -17.68 -2.40 12.00
CA THR A 160 -17.80 -0.94 11.92
C THR A 160 -16.67 -0.23 12.67
N GLU A 161 -16.29 -0.73 13.84
CA GLU A 161 -15.18 -0.14 14.61
C GLU A 161 -13.86 -0.39 13.93
N TRP A 162 -13.64 -1.61 13.41
CA TRP A 162 -12.44 -1.92 12.64
C TRP A 162 -12.30 -1.04 11.40
N ASP A 163 -13.37 -0.85 10.63
CA ASP A 163 -13.32 -0.09 9.39
C ASP A 163 -12.98 1.39 9.59
N ARG A 164 -13.34 1.96 10.76
CA ARG A 164 -12.97 3.32 11.15
C ARG A 164 -11.47 3.49 11.39
N VAL A 165 -10.81 2.48 11.97
CA VAL A 165 -9.42 2.62 12.47
C VAL A 165 -8.37 1.91 11.62
N ARG A 166 -8.76 0.91 10.81
CA ARG A 166 -7.82 0.04 10.07
C ARG A 166 -6.80 0.79 9.20
N ARG A 167 -7.19 1.93 8.64
CA ARG A 167 -6.30 2.75 7.78
C ARG A 167 -5.23 3.46 8.60
N GLY A 168 -5.61 4.02 9.75
CA GLY A 168 -4.67 4.65 10.68
C GLY A 168 -3.65 3.65 11.19
N ILE A 169 -4.12 2.48 11.63
CA ILE A 169 -3.27 1.38 12.10
C ILE A 169 -2.30 0.92 11.01
N MET A 170 -2.78 0.69 9.78
CA MET A 170 -1.89 0.29 8.67
C MET A 170 -0.84 1.37 8.38
N THR A 171 -1.21 2.64 8.40
CA THR A 171 -0.28 3.76 8.16
C THR A 171 0.79 3.79 9.25
N GLU A 172 0.38 3.76 10.53
CA GLU A 172 1.29 3.74 11.67
C GLU A 172 2.27 2.55 11.61
N LEU A 173 1.78 1.34 11.28
CA LEU A 173 2.64 0.17 11.17
C LEU A 173 3.63 0.27 10.00
N LEU A 174 3.23 0.86 8.87
CA LEU A 174 4.14 1.10 7.75
C LEU A 174 5.19 2.16 8.13
N ASP A 175 4.80 3.23 8.82
CA ASP A 175 5.74 4.24 9.32
C ASP A 175 6.74 3.64 10.30
N ILE A 176 6.33 2.72 11.18
CA ILE A 176 7.25 2.01 12.06
C ILE A 176 8.22 1.13 11.26
N LYS A 177 7.68 0.38 10.28
CA LYS A 177 8.48 -0.57 9.48
C LYS A 177 9.53 0.14 8.61
N TYR A 178 9.16 1.23 7.96
CA TYR A 178 9.99 1.90 6.95
C TYR A 178 10.57 3.25 7.41
N GLY A 179 10.10 3.79 8.54
CA GLY A 179 10.56 5.08 9.05
C GLY A 179 11.87 4.99 9.83
N ARG A 180 12.19 3.84 10.40
CA ARG A 180 13.44 3.62 11.17
C ARG A 180 14.62 3.30 10.26
N GLN A 181 15.85 3.54 10.74
CA GLN A 181 17.06 3.08 10.05
C GLN A 181 17.05 1.54 9.94
N GLY A 182 17.48 1.01 8.80
CA GLY A 182 17.56 -0.42 8.56
C GLY A 182 17.16 -0.83 7.14
N THR A 183 17.24 -2.14 6.88
CA THR A 183 17.07 -2.74 5.55
C THR A 183 15.75 -2.37 4.88
N GLU A 184 14.64 -2.34 5.62
CA GLU A 184 13.32 -2.02 5.09
C GLU A 184 13.28 -0.60 4.52
N ARG A 185 13.83 0.36 5.28
CA ARG A 185 13.93 1.77 4.85
C ARG A 185 14.87 1.89 3.67
N ASP A 186 16.04 1.28 3.73
CA ASP A 186 17.04 1.36 2.66
C ASP A 186 16.51 0.78 1.35
N VAL A 187 15.81 -0.36 1.42
CA VAL A 187 15.11 -0.93 0.26
C VAL A 187 14.03 0.02 -0.26
N LEU A 188 13.20 0.61 0.62
CA LEU A 188 12.16 1.53 0.18
C LEU A 188 12.73 2.77 -0.51
N LEU A 189 13.75 3.41 0.07
CA LEU A 189 14.43 4.56 -0.51
C LEU A 189 15.17 4.17 -1.80
N GLY A 190 15.76 2.97 -1.83
CA GLY A 190 16.43 2.39 -2.99
C GLY A 190 15.51 2.15 -4.19
N THR A 191 14.18 2.24 -4.02
CA THR A 191 13.25 2.25 -5.17
C THR A 191 13.27 3.57 -5.96
N GLY A 192 13.93 4.61 -5.45
CA GLY A 192 14.07 5.90 -6.11
C GLY A 192 12.71 6.48 -6.52
N THR A 193 12.59 6.92 -7.77
CA THR A 193 11.34 7.48 -8.31
C THR A 193 10.40 6.43 -8.90
N ALA A 194 10.70 5.14 -8.76
CA ALA A 194 9.89 4.09 -9.36
C ALA A 194 8.46 4.09 -8.78
N VAL A 195 7.49 3.85 -9.65
CA VAL A 195 6.11 3.58 -9.23
C VAL A 195 6.06 2.19 -8.62
N LEU A 196 5.57 2.08 -7.40
CA LEU A 196 5.46 0.82 -6.69
C LEU A 196 4.06 0.25 -6.87
N ARG A 197 3.94 -0.88 -7.57
CA ARG A 197 2.68 -1.60 -7.76
C ARG A 197 2.68 -2.89 -6.94
N HIS A 198 1.78 -2.95 -5.96
CA HIS A 198 1.51 -4.18 -5.23
C HIS A 198 0.46 -5.01 -5.97
N ILE A 199 0.83 -6.17 -6.50
CA ILE A 199 -0.08 -7.06 -7.25
C ILE A 199 -0.53 -8.22 -6.38
N LEU A 200 -1.81 -8.59 -6.45
CA LEU A 200 -2.28 -9.87 -5.94
C LEU A 200 -2.38 -10.85 -7.12
N PRO A 201 -1.86 -12.09 -7.02
CA PRO A 201 -2.01 -13.08 -8.09
C PRO A 201 -3.48 -13.22 -8.52
N GLY A 202 -3.76 -13.12 -9.83
CA GLY A 202 -5.12 -13.15 -10.37
C GLY A 202 -5.90 -11.83 -10.27
N ARG A 203 -5.26 -10.73 -9.86
CA ARG A 203 -5.81 -9.36 -9.86
C ARG A 203 -4.80 -8.36 -10.43
N GLU A 204 -4.24 -8.71 -11.58
CA GLU A 204 -3.14 -7.97 -12.22
C GLU A 204 -3.56 -6.60 -12.79
N HIS A 205 -4.86 -6.37 -12.93
CA HIS A 205 -5.46 -5.15 -13.47
C HIS A 205 -5.91 -4.14 -12.40
N ASP A 206 -5.82 -4.46 -11.11
CA ASP A 206 -6.18 -3.51 -10.06
C ASP A 206 -5.13 -2.37 -10.03
N ASP A 207 -5.61 -1.12 -9.97
CA ASP A 207 -4.82 0.11 -9.82
C ASP A 207 -3.69 -0.05 -8.80
N VAL A 208 -2.62 0.76 -8.94
CA VAL A 208 -1.48 0.86 -8.00
C VAL A 208 -1.96 0.56 -6.59
N GLY A 209 -1.73 -0.69 -6.15
CA GLY A 209 -2.43 -1.20 -4.98
C GLY A 209 -2.23 -0.26 -3.80
N ARG A 210 -3.25 -0.07 -2.96
CA ARG A 210 -3.23 0.89 -1.83
C ARG A 210 -1.94 0.86 -1.01
N LEU A 211 -1.31 -0.32 -0.90
CA LEU A 211 0.00 -0.50 -0.29
C LEU A 211 1.13 0.22 -1.05
N GLY A 212 1.25 0.01 -2.36
CA GLY A 212 2.27 0.68 -3.19
C GLY A 212 2.19 2.20 -3.11
N ALA A 213 0.97 2.76 -3.18
CA ALA A 213 0.75 4.19 -2.98
C ALA A 213 1.16 4.67 -1.57
N ALA A 214 0.86 3.89 -0.52
CA ALA A 214 1.29 4.21 0.84
C ALA A 214 2.82 4.19 0.98
N LEU A 215 3.50 3.19 0.41
CA LEU A 215 4.96 3.09 0.41
C LEU A 215 5.62 4.27 -0.29
N MET A 216 5.11 4.68 -1.45
CA MET A 216 5.63 5.86 -2.16
C MET A 216 5.50 7.13 -1.31
N ARG A 217 4.38 7.34 -0.61
CA ARG A 217 4.24 8.48 0.31
C ARG A 217 5.28 8.46 1.44
N ILE A 218 5.52 7.30 2.05
CA ILE A 218 6.51 7.16 3.12
C ILE A 218 7.93 7.42 2.58
N ARG A 219 8.24 6.87 1.41
CA ARG A 219 9.50 7.13 0.71
C ARG A 219 9.71 8.62 0.46
N ASP A 220 8.73 9.27 -0.15
CA ASP A 220 8.84 10.67 -0.55
C ASP A 220 8.91 11.59 0.69
N ALA A 221 8.21 11.25 1.77
CA ALA A 221 8.37 11.94 3.06
C ALA A 221 9.77 11.74 3.66
N GLY A 222 10.30 10.51 3.58
CA GLY A 222 11.63 10.16 4.08
C GLY A 222 12.78 10.84 3.33
N LEU A 223 12.59 11.17 2.05
CA LEU A 223 13.54 11.93 1.22
C LEU A 223 13.55 13.43 1.55
N ASN A 224 12.41 14.01 1.94
CA ASN A 224 12.28 15.44 2.26
C ASN A 224 12.75 15.81 3.68
N GLY A 225 12.99 14.81 4.54
CA GLY A 225 13.50 14.99 5.91
C GLY A 225 15.00 14.77 6.07
N MET A 226 15.74 14.60 4.96
CA MET A 226 17.21 14.51 4.89
C MET A 226 17.78 15.77 4.26
#